data_AF-A0AAV0C4Q8-F1
#
_entry.id   AF-A0AAV0C4Q8-F1
#
_cell.length_a   1.000
_cell.length_b   1.000
_cell.length_c   1.000
_cell.angle_alpha   90.00
_cell.angle_beta   90.00
_cell.angle_gamma   90.00
#
_symmetry.space_group_name_H-M   'P 1'
#
loop_
_entity.id
_entity.type
_entity.pdbx_description
1 polymer ?
#
loop_
_entity_poly.entity_id
_entity_poly.type
_entity_poly.pdbx_seq_one_letter_code
_entity_poly.pdbx_strand_id
1 'polypeptide(L)' 'MCKRLVLRRNTLSGDIPEWIGEMKSLQTLDLSENTFSGHIPTSIEKLQSLN' A
#
# COMPACT_ATOMS: atom_id res chain seq x y z
N MET A 1 -14.98 -5.94 0.44
CA MET A 1 -13.59 -6.29 0.06
C MET A 1 -13.05 -5.18 -0.83
N CYS A 2 -12.08 -4.39 -0.36
CA CYS A 2 -11.45 -3.36 -1.20
C CYS A 2 -10.42 -4.03 -2.12
N LYS A 3 -10.57 -3.89 -3.43
CA LYS A 3 -9.65 -4.47 -4.43
C LYS A 3 -8.64 -3.45 -4.96
N ARG A 4 -8.88 -2.17 -4.76
CA ARG A 4 -8.04 -1.08 -5.30
C ARG A 4 -7.90 0.01 -4.25
N LEU A 5 -6.67 0.28 -3.85
CA LEU A 5 -6.30 1.41 -3.01
C LEU A 5 -5.42 2.34 -3.84
N VAL A 6 -5.98 3.47 -4.25
CA VAL A 6 -5.30 4.48 -5.06
C VAL A 6 -5.30 5.77 -4.27
N LEU A 7 -4.13 6.14 -3.75
CA LEU A 7 -3.87 7.38 -3.01
C LEU A 7 -2.84 8.24 -3.74
N ARG A 8 -2.67 8.01 -5.05
CA ARG A 8 -1.76 8.75 -5.90
C ARG A 8 -1.99 10.25 -5.84
N ARG A 9 -0.92 11.04 -5.91
CA ARG A 9 -0.95 12.53 -5.94
C ARG A 9 -1.57 13.13 -4.67
N ASN A 10 -1.05 12.72 -3.53
CA ASN A 10 -1.34 13.36 -2.26
C ASN A 10 -0.05 13.82 -1.58
N THR A 11 -0.18 14.46 -0.43
CA THR A 11 0.94 14.88 0.43
C THR A 11 1.10 13.94 1.62
N LEU A 12 0.76 12.65 1.47
CA LEU A 12 0.89 11.66 2.54
C LEU A 12 2.37 11.37 2.79
N SER A 13 2.76 11.32 4.06
CA SER A 13 4.15 11.20 4.51
C SER A 13 4.30 10.16 5.62
N GLY A 14 5.55 9.81 5.95
CA GLY A 14 5.87 8.79 6.94
C GLY A 14 5.93 7.41 6.31
N ASP A 15 5.91 6.36 7.14
CA ASP A 15 6.11 4.99 6.70
C ASP A 15 4.80 4.35 6.23
N ILE A 16 4.90 3.37 5.31
CA ILE A 16 3.74 2.56 4.91
C ILE A 16 3.42 1.59 6.06
N PRO A 17 2.21 1.61 6.64
CA PRO A 17 1.90 0.78 7.79
C PRO A 17 1.83 -0.72 7.48
N GLU A 18 2.22 -1.56 8.45
CA GLU A 18 2.17 -3.03 8.34
C GLU A 18 0.76 -3.61 8.17
N TRP A 19 -0.30 -2.87 8.53
CA TRP A 19 -1.67 -3.33 8.32
C TRP A 19 -2.04 -3.44 6.85
N ILE A 20 -1.27 -2.84 5.94
CA ILE A 20 -1.54 -2.91 4.50
C ILE A 20 -1.55 -4.35 4.00
N GLY A 21 -0.71 -5.22 4.57
CA GLY A 21 -0.69 -6.65 4.23
C GLY A 21 -1.91 -7.46 4.65
N GLU A 22 -2.78 -6.90 5.51
CA GLU A 22 -4.05 -7.55 5.87
C GLU A 22 -5.13 -7.35 4.79
N MET A 23 -4.89 -6.50 3.79
CA MET A 23 -5.75 -6.30 2.63
C MET A 23 -5.59 -7.42 1.59
N LYS A 24 -5.83 -8.69 1.97
CA LYS A 24 -5.51 -9.89 1.16
C LYS A 24 -6.17 -9.95 -0.23
N SER A 25 -7.27 -9.23 -0.43
CA SER A 25 -7.96 -9.14 -1.73
C SER A 25 -7.56 -7.93 -2.57
N LEU A 26 -6.54 -7.17 -2.14
CA LEU A 26 -6.06 -5.99 -2.84
C LEU A 26 -5.34 -6.43 -4.13
N GLN A 27 -5.76 -5.85 -5.25
CA GLN A 27 -5.25 -6.11 -6.61
C GLN A 27 -4.49 -4.91 -7.17
N THR A 28 -4.73 -3.73 -6.64
CA THR A 28 -4.03 -2.51 -7.03
C THR A 28 -3.70 -1.69 -5.79
N LEU A 29 -2.41 -1.39 -5.63
CA LEU A 29 -1.90 -0.46 -4.64
C LEU A 29 -1.13 0.62 -5.38
N ASP A 30 -1.67 1.83 -5.42
CA ASP A 30 -0.99 2.99 -5.99
C ASP A 30 -0.83 4.08 -4.93
N LEU A 31 0.38 4.16 -4.41
CA LEU A 31 0.83 5.17 -3.45
C LEU A 31 1.77 6.20 -4.10
N SER A 32 1.91 6.18 -5.43
CA SER A 32 2.87 7.02 -6.15
C SER A 32 2.55 8.51 -6.00
N GLU A 33 3.54 9.37 -6.24
CA GLU A 33 3.37 10.84 -6.11
C GLU A 33 2.85 11.22 -4.70
N ASN A 34 3.45 10.62 -3.68
CA ASN A 34 3.35 11.00 -2.27
C ASN A 34 4.75 11.26 -1.70
N THR A 35 4.83 11.61 -0.42
CA THR A 35 6.08 11.87 0.32
C THR A 35 6.35 10.80 1.37
N PHE A 36 5.89 9.56 1.15
CA PHE A 36 6.21 8.42 2.00
C PHE A 36 7.73 8.20 2.10
N SER A 37 8.17 7.78 3.27
CA SER A 37 9.56 7.55 3.64
C SER A 37 9.70 6.20 4.35
N GLY A 38 10.92 5.88 4.82
CA GLY A 38 11.18 4.64 5.55
C GLY A 38 11.23 3.42 4.64
N HIS A 39 10.81 2.27 5.17
CA HIS A 39 10.91 0.98 4.49
C HIS A 39 9.57 0.54 3.92
N ILE A 40 9.63 -0.26 2.86
CA ILE A 40 8.48 -1.03 2.39
C ILE A 40 8.20 -2.11 3.44
N PRO A 41 7.01 -2.17 4.06
CA PRO A 41 6.70 -3.12 5.12
C PRO A 41 6.74 -4.55 4.58
N THR A 42 7.28 -5.48 5.36
CA THR A 42 7.43 -6.90 4.94
C THR A 42 6.07 -7.57 4.77
N SER A 43 5.03 -7.06 5.44
CA SER A 43 3.65 -7.50 5.23
C SER A 43 3.12 -7.33 3.80
N ILE A 44 3.77 -6.54 2.93
CA ILE A 44 3.43 -6.50 1.49
C ILE A 44 3.54 -7.89 0.84
N GLU A 45 4.41 -8.77 1.34
CA GLU A 45 4.51 -10.16 0.89
C GLU A 45 3.20 -10.96 1.08
N LYS A 46 2.33 -10.52 2.00
CA LYS A 46 1.02 -11.14 2.23
C LYS A 46 -0.03 -10.76 1.18
N LEU A 47 0.24 -9.77 0.33
CA LEU A 47 -0.68 -9.29 -0.71
C LEU A 47 -0.63 -10.18 -1.96
N GLN A 48 -1.05 -11.44 -1.79
CA GLN A 48 -1.00 -12.46 -2.84
C GLN A 48 -1.86 -12.15 -4.08
N SER A 49 -2.82 -11.24 -3.97
CA SER A 49 -3.69 -10.84 -5.07
C SER A 49 -3.19 -9.59 -5.82
N LEU A 50 -2.07 -9.00 -5.40
CA LEU A 50 -1.54 -7.77 -5.97
C LEU A 50 -0.89 -8.07 -7.33
N ASN A 51 -1.29 -7.32 -8.35
CA ASN A 51 -0.78 -7.45 -9.72
C ASN A 51 0.52 -6.67 -9.94
#